data_AF-A0AAN7BG51-F1
#
_entry.id   AF-A0AAN7BG51-F1
#
_cell.length_a   1.000
_cell.length_b   1.000
_cell.length_c   1.000
_cell.angle_alpha   90.00
_cell.angle_beta   90.00
_cell.angle_gamma   90.00
#
_symmetry.space_group_name_H-M   'P 1'
#
loop_
_entity.id
_entity.type
_entity.pdbx_description
1 polymer ?
#
loop_
_entity_poly.entity_id
_entity_poly.type
_entity_poly.pdbx_seq_one_letter_code
_entity_poly.pdbx_strand_id
1 'polypeptide(L)'
;MAWGRLLWAAFLQVEDALVRQILKSPGFHRGVQRIHRTVQEVKYGRNPNEPLKPGEATTNHNKVDQDRFIKHFVDELKNQWKGTPTELPPKK
;
A
#
# COMPACT_ATOMS: atom_id res chain seq x y z
N MET A 1 -40.38 -1.53 -3.57
CA MET A 1 -39.75 -0.99 -2.33
C MET A 1 -38.81 0.16 -2.70
N ALA A 2 -39.24 1.42 -2.55
CA ALA A 2 -38.44 2.60 -2.92
C ALA A 2 -37.07 2.66 -2.21
N TRP A 3 -37.00 2.08 -1.01
CA TRP A 3 -35.79 1.93 -0.20
C TRP A 3 -34.64 1.22 -0.91
N GLY A 4 -34.90 0.19 -1.74
CA GLY A 4 -33.83 -0.54 -2.44
C GLY A 4 -33.10 0.32 -3.47
N ARG A 5 -33.82 1.22 -4.17
CA ARG A 5 -33.22 2.14 -5.14
C ARG A 5 -32.40 3.22 -4.45
N LEU A 6 -32.85 3.69 -3.28
CA LEU A 6 -32.12 4.68 -2.48
C LEU A 6 -30.84 4.10 -1.88
N LEU A 7 -30.89 2.88 -1.33
CA LEU A 7 -29.71 2.20 -0.81
C LEU A 7 -28.69 1.89 -1.92
N TRP A 8 -29.17 1.48 -3.09
CA TRP A 8 -28.32 1.26 -4.26
C TRP A 8 -27.65 2.56 -4.73
N ALA A 9 -28.40 3.66 -4.82
CA ALA A 9 -27.85 4.95 -5.19
C ALA A 9 -26.81 5.45 -4.17
N ALA A 10 -27.08 5.29 -2.88
CA ALA A 10 -26.14 5.65 -1.81
C ALA A 10 -24.84 4.84 -1.90
N PHE A 11 -24.93 3.53 -2.15
CA PHE A 11 -23.78 2.66 -2.34
C PHE A 11 -22.89 3.14 -3.51
N LEU A 12 -23.50 3.40 -4.67
CA LEU A 12 -22.77 3.88 -5.85
C LEU A 12 -22.08 5.24 -5.61
N GLN A 13 -22.71 6.13 -4.85
CA GLN A 13 -22.10 7.42 -4.51
C GLN A 13 -20.88 7.27 -3.60
N VAL A 14 -20.94 6.35 -2.62
CA VAL A 14 -19.80 6.05 -1.74
C VAL A 14 -18.66 5.42 -2.54
N GLU A 15 -18.97 4.48 -3.43
CA GLU A 15 -17.99 3.85 -4.32
C GLU A 15 -17.29 4.90 -5.20
N ASP A 16 -18.04 5.76 -5.88
CA ASP A 16 -17.48 6.83 -6.72
C ASP A 16 -16.61 7.81 -5.91
N ALA A 17 -17.02 8.16 -4.68
CA ALA A 17 -16.22 9.00 -3.79
C ALA A 17 -14.89 8.34 -3.40
N LEU A 18 -14.91 7.05 -3.04
CA LEU A 18 -13.70 6.29 -2.70
C LEU A 18 -12.77 6.15 -3.90
N VAL A 19 -13.31 5.81 -5.07
CA VAL A 19 -12.54 5.69 -6.32
C VAL A 19 -11.87 7.03 -6.65
N ARG A 20 -12.61 8.14 -6.58
CA ARG A 20 -12.04 9.48 -6.78
C ARG A 20 -10.93 9.81 -5.79
N GLN A 21 -11.08 9.43 -4.52
CA GLN A 21 -10.06 9.66 -3.51
C GLN A 21 -8.79 8.85 -3.78
N ILE A 22 -8.94 7.58 -4.17
CA ILE A 22 -7.84 6.69 -4.52
C ILE A 22 -7.12 7.21 -5.77
N LEU A 23 -7.85 7.61 -6.80
CA LEU A 23 -7.27 8.16 -8.04
C LEU A 23 -6.61 9.53 -7.84
N LYS A 24 -7.03 10.32 -6.84
CA LYS A 24 -6.33 11.56 -6.47
C LYS A 24 -5.03 11.30 -5.70
N SER A 25 -4.83 10.10 -5.16
CA SER A 25 -3.64 9.78 -4.38
C SER A 25 -2.43 9.52 -5.30
N PRO A 26 -1.38 10.36 -5.25
CA PRO A 26 -0.15 10.09 -6.00
C PRO A 26 0.57 8.83 -5.49
N GLY A 27 0.32 8.43 -4.24
CA GLY A 27 0.86 7.18 -3.68
C GLY A 27 0.24 5.94 -4.33
N PHE A 28 -1.06 5.97 -4.62
CA PHE A 28 -1.75 4.88 -5.29
C PHE A 28 -1.18 4.64 -6.69
N HIS A 29 -1.00 5.70 -7.48
CA HIS A 29 -0.40 5.61 -8.81
C HIS A 29 1.03 5.06 -8.77
N ARG A 30 1.85 5.52 -7.81
CA ARG A 30 3.21 4.99 -7.61
C ARG A 30 3.19 3.50 -7.23
N GLY A 31 2.24 3.07 -6.42
CA GLY A 31 2.04 1.67 -6.05
C GLY A 31 1.66 0.81 -7.24
N VAL A 32 0.64 1.21 -8.00
CA VAL A 32 0.20 0.52 -9.23
C VAL A 32 1.33 0.45 -10.24
N GLN A 33 2.10 1.52 -10.42
CA GLN A 33 3.25 1.54 -11.33
C GLN A 33 4.32 0.53 -10.91
N ARG A 34 4.59 0.37 -9.61
CA ARG A 34 5.52 -0.65 -9.10
C ARG A 34 5.04 -2.07 -9.38
N ILE A 35 3.77 -2.35 -9.09
CA ILE A 35 3.18 -3.68 -9.32
C ILE A 35 3.18 -4.00 -10.81
N HIS A 36 2.74 -3.07 -11.64
CA HIS A 36 2.73 -3.23 -13.09
C HIS A 36 4.13 -3.54 -13.63
N ARG A 37 5.14 -2.80 -13.16
CA ARG A 37 6.53 -3.04 -13.50
C ARG A 37 7.00 -4.43 -13.08
N THR A 38 6.71 -4.85 -11.84
CA THR A 38 7.06 -6.20 -11.36
C THR A 38 6.43 -7.29 -12.21
N VAL A 39 5.14 -7.17 -12.54
CA VAL A 39 4.44 -8.16 -13.38
C VAL A 39 5.03 -8.19 -14.80
N GLN A 40 5.34 -7.02 -15.37
CA GLN A 40 5.95 -6.91 -16.68
C GLN A 40 7.34 -7.56 -16.73
N GLU A 41 8.17 -7.32 -15.71
CA GLU A 41 9.49 -7.93 -15.56
C GLU A 41 9.41 -9.45 -15.40
N VAL A 42 8.43 -9.96 -14.65
CA VAL A 42 8.18 -11.40 -14.48
C VAL A 42 7.73 -12.04 -15.79
N LYS A 43 6.85 -11.38 -16.55
CA LYS A 43 6.23 -11.97 -17.74
C LYS A 43 7.12 -11.90 -18.98
N TYR A 44 7.81 -10.78 -19.19
CA TYR A 44 8.56 -10.50 -20.42
C TYR A 44 10.07 -10.40 -20.20
N GLY A 45 10.53 -10.57 -18.96
CA GLY A 45 11.92 -10.35 -18.61
C GLY A 45 12.25 -8.86 -18.41
N ARG A 46 13.49 -8.61 -18.00
CA ARG A 46 13.97 -7.26 -17.70
C ARG A 46 14.26 -6.50 -18.99
N ASN A 47 13.86 -5.23 -19.05
CA ASN A 47 14.20 -4.37 -20.18
C ASN A 47 15.71 -4.07 -20.18
N PRO A 48 16.46 -4.43 -21.24
CA PRO A 48 17.91 -4.28 -21.27
C PRO A 48 18.39 -2.82 -21.30
N ASN A 49 17.50 -1.87 -21.65
CA ASN A 49 17.83 -0.44 -21.75
C ASN A 49 17.44 0.36 -20.51
N GLU A 50 16.86 -0.27 -19.49
CA GLU A 50 16.48 0.44 -18.26
C GLU A 50 17.68 0.50 -17.30
N PRO A 51 18.06 1.69 -16.80
CA PRO A 51 19.16 1.82 -15.87
C PRO A 51 18.91 0.96 -14.62
N LEU A 52 19.98 0.36 -14.09
CA LEU A 52 19.93 -0.47 -12.87
C LEU A 52 19.22 0.31 -11.76
N LYS A 53 18.23 -0.32 -11.12
CA LYS A 53 17.52 0.32 -10.02
C LYS A 53 18.51 0.53 -8.86
N PRO A 54 18.43 1.66 -8.13
CA PRO A 54 19.15 1.81 -6.88
C PRO A 54 18.86 0.59 -5.98
N GLY A 55 19.89 -0.19 -5.66
CA GLY A 55 19.78 -1.38 -4.80
C GLY A 55 19.85 -2.75 -5.51
N GLU A 56 20.02 -2.82 -6.83
CA GLU A 56 20.20 -4.11 -7.54
C GLU A 56 21.66 -4.57 -7.64
N ALA A 57 22.62 -3.74 -7.22
CA ALA A 57 24.04 -4.09 -7.09
C ALA A 57 24.54 -4.09 -5.64
N THR A 58 23.66 -3.85 -4.66
CA THR A 58 24.02 -3.83 -3.23
C THR A 58 23.08 -4.77 -2.48
N THR A 59 23.61 -5.83 -1.87
CA THR A 59 22.88 -6.66 -0.90
C THR A 59 22.23 -5.75 0.16
N ASN A 60 20.91 -5.61 0.10
CA ASN A 60 20.12 -4.67 0.89
C ASN A 60 20.02 -5.13 2.35
N HIS A 61 20.91 -4.65 3.22
CA HIS A 61 20.69 -4.69 4.67
C HIS A 61 19.36 -4.01 5.07
N ASN A 62 18.89 -3.05 4.27
CA ASN A 62 17.65 -2.29 4.51
C ASN A 62 16.35 -3.10 4.37
N LYS A 63 16.33 -4.24 3.66
CA LYS A 63 15.08 -5.02 3.52
C LYS A 63 14.65 -5.63 4.85
N VAL A 64 15.60 -6.14 5.63
CA VAL A 64 15.34 -6.72 6.96
C VAL A 64 14.77 -5.67 7.91
N ASP A 65 15.29 -4.43 7.86
CA ASP A 65 14.78 -3.32 8.68
C ASP A 65 13.44 -2.79 8.19
N GLN A 66 13.19 -2.79 6.88
CA GLN A 66 11.89 -2.41 6.32
C GLN A 66 10.79 -3.42 6.70
N ASP A 67 11.08 -4.71 6.62
CA ASP A 67 10.12 -5.76 7.01
C ASP A 67 9.81 -5.71 8.50
N ARG A 68 10.84 -5.42 9.33
CA ARG A 68 10.68 -5.18 10.77
C ARG A 68 9.78 -3.97 11.04
N PHE A 69 10.01 -2.86 10.34
CA PHE A 69 9.17 -1.66 10.46
C PHE A 69 7.72 -1.92 10.05
N ILE A 70 7.48 -2.56 8.90
CA ILE A 70 6.13 -2.85 8.41
C ILE A 70 5.38 -3.77 9.37
N LYS A 71 6.06 -4.79 9.92
CA LYS A 71 5.48 -5.67 10.93
C LYS A 71 5.02 -4.87 12.16
N HIS A 72 5.89 -4.03 12.72
CA HIS A 72 5.54 -3.18 13.86
C HIS A 72 4.42 -2.19 13.54
N PHE A 73 4.40 -1.63 12.32
CA PHE A 73 3.35 -0.71 11.88
C PHE A 73 1.97 -1.40 11.78
N VAL A 74 1.92 -2.62 11.23
CA VAL A 74 0.69 -3.41 11.15
C VAL A 74 0.22 -3.88 12.52
N ASP A 75 1.15 -4.31 13.38
CA ASP A 75 0.86 -4.70 14.75
C ASP A 75 0.27 -3.51 15.54
N GLU A 76 0.81 -2.30 15.36
CA GLU A 76 0.30 -1.09 16.01
C GLU A 76 -1.08 -0.68 15.48
N LEU A 77 -1.31 -0.74 14.17
CA LEU A 77 -2.65 -0.50 13.61
C LEU A 77 -3.70 -1.48 14.17
N LYS A 78 -3.32 -2.75 14.31
CA LYS A 78 -4.18 -3.79 14.88
C LYS A 78 -4.43 -3.56 16.37
N ASN A 79 -3.41 -3.12 17.10
CA ASN A 79 -3.49 -2.84 18.54
C ASN A 79 -4.32 -1.58 18.83
N GLN A 80 -4.22 -0.55 17.97
CA GLN A 80 -5.07 0.64 18.03
C GLN A 80 -6.53 0.30 17.75
N TRP A 81 -6.79 -0.58 16.77
CA TRP A 81 -8.16 -1.04 16.49
C TRP A 81 -8.76 -1.88 17.64
N LYS A 82 -7.92 -2.60 18.39
CA LYS A 82 -8.30 -3.34 19.60
C LYS A 82 -8.44 -2.49 20.87
N GLY A 83 -8.05 -1.21 20.83
CA GLY A 83 -8.11 -0.31 21.98
C GLY A 83 -7.00 -0.52 23.03
N THR A 84 -5.97 -1.31 22.72
CA THR A 84 -4.80 -1.53 23.58
C THR A 84 -3.54 -1.08 22.83
N PRO A 85 -3.28 0.24 22.71
CA PRO A 85 -2.07 0.75 22.07
C PRO A 85 -0.81 0.28 22.83
N THR A 86 0.28 0.07 22.09
CA THR A 86 1.54 -0.39 22.70
C THR A 86 2.25 0.78 23.41
N GLU A 87 2.54 0.66 24.71
CA GLU A 87 3.32 1.67 25.43
C GLU A 87 4.78 1.66 24.93
N LEU A 88 5.28 2.83 24.53
CA LEU A 88 6.66 2.98 24.06
C LEU A 88 7.63 2.82 25.25
N PRO A 89 8.75 2.09 25.09
CA PRO A 89 9.75 1.99 26.14
C PRO A 89 10.34 3.38 26.43
N PRO A 90 10.72 3.68 27.69
CA PRO A 90 11.27 4.98 28.05
C PRO A 90 12.54 5.25 27.25
N LYS A 91 12.60 6.47 26.69
CA LYS A 91 13.75 6.95 25.93
C LYS A 91 14.95 7.02 26.88
N LYS A 92 15.97 6.18 26.65
CA LYS A 92 17.26 6.26 27.35
C LYS A 92 18.02 7.52 26.95
#